data_AF-A0AAV0R3T4-F1
#
_entry.id   AF-A0AAV0R3T4-F1
#
_cell.length_a   1.000
_cell.length_b   1.000
_cell.length_c   1.000
_cell.angle_alpha   90.00
_cell.angle_beta   90.00
_cell.angle_gamma   90.00
#
_symmetry.space_group_name_H-M   'P 1'
#
loop_
_entity.id
_entity.type
_entity.pdbx_description
1 polymer ?
#
loop_
_entity_poly.entity_id
_entity_poly.type
_entity_poly.pdbx_seq_one_letter_code
_entity_poly.pdbx_strand_id
1 'polypeptide(L)'
;MDCFGKVEKRVRSGGGGGSTGTVRNLRIREDKAKYLLNLSAKSAHYDPKTRSMRGDPLPDVDPNDKFYWGDNRYRDSGEAGELKQLESRLSRGEEEHLLQAAPTQAELLYRNFQVKRKELEARAKDELLEKYGNAAANSQDGIPREILLGQSERQVEYDRAGRVVREGCADVQLPRSKYEEDVYINNHKTVWGSWWKVEDHRWGFKCCRQTIRNSYCTGTAGIKAAET
;
A
#
# COMPACT_ATOMS: atom_id res chain seq x y z
N MET A 1 1.13 22.11 22.45
CA MET A 1 2.21 21.99 21.45
C MET A 1 1.78 22.83 20.27
N ASP A 2 2.11 24.11 20.37
CA ASP A 2 1.63 25.18 19.52
C ASP A 2 2.43 25.22 18.21
N CYS A 3 1.73 25.19 17.07
CA CYS A 3 2.29 25.54 15.77
C CYS A 3 1.36 26.53 15.07
N PHE A 4 1.05 27.64 15.72
CA PHE A 4 0.63 28.85 15.03
C PHE A 4 1.88 29.47 14.40
N GLY A 5 2.04 29.31 13.09
CA GLY A 5 3.06 30.01 12.32
C GLY A 5 2.98 31.51 12.59
N LYS A 6 4.11 32.12 12.94
CA LYS A 6 4.27 33.56 13.09
C LYS A 6 3.72 34.25 11.83
N VAL A 7 2.58 34.93 11.95
CA VAL A 7 2.14 35.89 10.95
C VAL A 7 3.04 37.12 11.10
N GLU A 8 4.11 37.17 10.32
CA GLU A 8 4.85 38.41 10.13
C GLU A 8 3.92 39.41 9.43
N LYS A 9 3.51 40.44 10.19
CA LYS A 9 2.82 41.59 9.63
C LYS A 9 3.73 42.20 8.56
N ARG A 10 3.35 42.03 7.30
CA ARG A 10 4.02 42.62 6.15
C ARG A 10 4.17 44.12 6.42
N VAL A 11 5.42 44.57 6.44
CA VAL A 11 5.83 45.96 6.66
C VAL A 11 4.99 46.84 5.72
N ARG A 12 4.24 47.78 6.30
CA ARG A 12 3.69 48.90 5.55
C ARG A 12 4.87 49.58 4.88
N SER A 13 4.92 49.57 3.55
CA SER A 13 5.83 50.42 2.79
C SER A 13 5.68 51.84 3.32
N GLY A 14 6.69 52.29 4.05
CA GLY A 14 6.75 53.64 4.59
C GLY A 14 6.94 54.60 3.44
N GLY A 15 6.06 55.60 3.35
CA GLY A 15 6.21 56.69 2.39
C GLY A 15 4.94 57.52 2.22
N GLY A 16 4.69 58.44 3.16
CA GLY A 16 3.77 59.58 3.04
C GLY A 16 2.28 59.22 3.08
N GLY A 17 1.49 59.67 4.05
CA GLY A 17 1.31 61.08 4.39
C GLY A 17 0.29 61.71 3.44
N GLY A 18 -0.88 62.06 3.97
CA GLY A 18 -1.79 63.01 3.34
C GLY A 18 -3.01 62.42 2.64
N SER A 19 -4.18 62.69 3.20
CA SER A 19 -5.48 62.75 2.54
C SER A 19 -5.58 63.88 1.51
N THR A 20 -4.49 64.20 0.81
CA THR A 20 -4.39 65.29 -0.16
C THR A 20 -3.47 64.86 -1.31
N GLY A 21 -4.06 64.39 -2.41
CA GLY A 21 -3.38 64.32 -3.72
C GLY A 21 -3.31 62.92 -4.37
N THR A 22 -3.85 62.85 -5.59
CA THR A 22 -3.88 61.74 -6.56
C THR A 22 -4.93 60.66 -6.31
N VAL A 23 -5.94 60.61 -7.20
CA VAL A 23 -6.88 59.49 -7.31
C VAL A 23 -6.08 58.26 -7.72
N ARG A 24 -5.65 57.45 -6.75
CA ARG A 24 -5.01 56.17 -7.03
C ARG A 24 -6.08 55.17 -7.44
N ASN A 25 -5.89 54.53 -8.59
CA ASN A 25 -6.76 53.44 -9.03
C ASN A 25 -6.74 52.34 -7.95
N LEU A 26 -7.90 52.08 -7.34
CA LEU A 26 -8.07 51.07 -6.28
C LEU A 26 -7.97 49.63 -6.82
N ARG A 27 -8.00 49.45 -8.14
CA ARG A 27 -7.86 48.15 -8.76
C ARG A 27 -6.42 47.66 -8.63
N ILE A 28 -6.28 46.51 -7.97
CA ILE A 28 -5.03 45.73 -7.91
C ILE A 28 -4.66 45.32 -9.34
N ARG A 29 -3.44 45.63 -9.76
CA ARG A 29 -2.99 45.43 -11.15
C ARG A 29 -2.58 43.99 -11.42
N GLU A 30 -2.14 43.28 -10.39
CA GLU A 30 -1.75 41.87 -10.41
C GLU A 30 -2.97 40.95 -10.64
N ASP A 31 -4.14 41.34 -10.13
CA ASP A 31 -5.37 40.55 -10.24
C ASP A 31 -6.05 40.78 -11.60
N LYS A 32 -5.92 39.79 -12.48
CA LYS A 32 -6.61 39.75 -13.77
C LYS A 32 -8.12 39.55 -13.54
N ALA A 33 -8.94 40.33 -14.26
CA ALA A 33 -10.39 40.16 -14.19
C ALA A 33 -10.82 38.81 -14.81
N LYS A 34 -11.88 38.18 -14.26
CA LYS A 34 -12.33 36.84 -14.68
C LYS A 34 -12.55 36.72 -16.19
N TYR A 35 -13.26 37.67 -16.80
CA TYR A 35 -13.55 37.69 -18.25
C TYR A 35 -12.33 37.96 -19.15
N LEU A 36 -11.17 38.31 -18.58
CA LEU A 36 -9.91 38.47 -19.30
C LEU A 36 -9.01 37.24 -19.22
N LEU A 37 -9.45 36.18 -18.50
CA LEU A 37 -8.73 34.91 -18.42
C LEU A 37 -8.72 34.19 -19.77
N ASN A 38 -9.85 34.21 -20.50
CA ASN A 38 -9.97 33.69 -21.85
C ASN A 38 -10.74 34.70 -22.71
N LEU A 39 -10.15 35.10 -23.84
CA LEU A 39 -10.75 36.08 -24.77
C LEU A 39 -11.59 35.41 -25.88
N SER A 40 -11.64 34.08 -25.92
CA SER A 40 -12.46 33.34 -26.88
C SER A 40 -13.95 33.60 -26.62
N ALA A 41 -14.71 33.88 -27.68
CA ALA A 41 -16.15 34.08 -27.58
C ALA A 41 -16.93 32.84 -27.07
N LYS A 42 -16.31 31.65 -27.14
CA LYS A 42 -16.89 30.38 -26.68
C LYS A 42 -16.45 29.99 -25.25
N SER A 43 -15.75 30.86 -24.53
CA SER A 43 -15.34 30.58 -23.14
C SER A 43 -16.53 30.59 -22.18
N ALA A 44 -16.26 30.28 -20.91
CA ALA A 44 -17.25 30.39 -19.84
C ALA A 44 -17.89 31.80 -19.78
N HIS A 45 -19.21 31.84 -19.60
CA HIS A 45 -19.98 33.08 -19.53
C HIS A 45 -19.70 33.85 -18.23
N TYR A 46 -19.47 35.15 -18.34
CA TYR A 46 -19.33 36.10 -17.24
C TYR A 46 -20.55 37.01 -17.17
N ASP A 47 -21.25 37.02 -16.03
CA ASP A 47 -22.34 37.97 -15.76
C ASP A 47 -21.75 39.26 -15.16
N PRO A 48 -21.77 40.40 -15.89
CA PRO A 48 -21.20 41.66 -15.41
C PRO A 48 -21.99 42.28 -14.25
N LYS A 49 -23.26 41.91 -14.06
CA LYS A 49 -24.11 42.47 -13.00
C LYS A 49 -23.75 41.90 -11.64
N THR A 50 -23.71 40.57 -11.54
CA THR A 50 -23.34 39.86 -10.30
C THR A 50 -21.84 39.65 -10.16
N ARG A 51 -21.07 39.93 -11.23
CA ARG A 51 -19.61 39.70 -11.33
C ARG A 51 -19.21 38.23 -11.13
N SER A 52 -20.10 37.31 -11.49
CA SER A 52 -19.89 35.87 -11.35
C SER A 52 -19.54 35.19 -12.68
N MET A 53 -18.66 34.19 -12.62
CA MET A 53 -18.35 33.29 -13.75
C MET A 53 -18.59 31.86 -13.28
N ARG A 54 -19.55 31.14 -13.88
CA ARG A 54 -19.98 29.84 -13.35
C ARG A 54 -19.02 28.71 -13.70
N GLY A 55 -18.64 28.61 -14.97
CA GLY A 55 -17.75 27.56 -15.48
C GLY A 55 -16.27 27.95 -15.46
N ASP A 56 -15.41 26.97 -15.69
CA ASP A 56 -13.97 27.17 -15.90
C ASP A 56 -13.73 27.84 -17.27
N PRO A 57 -13.07 29.02 -17.34
CA PRO A 57 -12.73 29.66 -18.60
C PRO A 57 -11.61 28.94 -19.38
N LEU A 58 -10.81 28.09 -18.73
CA LEU A 58 -9.65 27.41 -19.31
C LEU A 58 -9.67 25.90 -18.99
N PRO A 59 -10.60 25.11 -19.56
CA PRO A 59 -10.74 23.70 -19.23
C PRO A 59 -9.49 22.87 -19.61
N ASP A 60 -8.84 23.18 -20.73
CA ASP A 60 -7.77 22.36 -21.33
C ASP A 60 -6.39 22.52 -20.66
N VAL A 61 -6.21 23.52 -19.79
CA VAL A 61 -4.92 23.77 -19.11
C VAL A 61 -4.72 22.76 -17.97
N ASP A 62 -3.47 22.49 -17.56
CA ASP A 62 -3.17 21.66 -16.40
C ASP A 62 -3.79 22.28 -15.11
N PRO A 63 -4.52 21.50 -14.29
CA PRO A 63 -5.07 21.97 -13.02
C PRO A 63 -4.10 22.72 -12.09
N ASN A 64 -2.81 22.39 -12.06
CA ASN A 64 -1.86 23.02 -11.13
C ASN A 64 -1.46 24.45 -11.53
N ASP A 65 -1.48 24.75 -12.82
CA ASP A 65 -1.13 26.07 -13.35
C ASP A 65 -2.36 27.01 -13.43
N LYS A 66 -3.56 26.48 -13.15
CA LYS A 66 -4.81 27.25 -13.17
C LYS A 66 -4.92 28.13 -11.92
N PHE A 67 -5.06 29.42 -12.16
CA PHE A 67 -5.39 30.38 -11.10
C PHE A 67 -6.87 30.35 -10.67
N TYR A 68 -7.78 29.94 -11.56
CA TYR A 68 -9.22 30.01 -11.34
C TYR A 68 -9.97 28.87 -12.03
N TRP A 69 -10.82 28.16 -11.28
CA TRP A 69 -11.57 26.99 -11.76
C TRP A 69 -13.08 27.24 -11.99
N GLY A 70 -13.54 28.49 -11.89
CA GLY A 70 -14.97 28.83 -11.93
C GLY A 70 -15.63 28.89 -10.56
N ASP A 71 -16.66 29.73 -10.40
CA ASP A 71 -17.33 29.97 -9.12
C ASP A 71 -18.09 28.73 -8.61
N ASN A 72 -18.56 27.84 -9.50
CA ASN A 72 -19.23 26.61 -9.08
C ASN A 72 -18.30 25.68 -8.29
N ARG A 73 -17.03 25.57 -8.71
CA ARG A 73 -16.04 24.74 -8.01
C ARG A 73 -15.83 25.24 -6.59
N TYR A 74 -15.70 26.55 -6.39
CA TYR A 74 -15.53 27.13 -5.07
C TYR A 74 -16.76 26.96 -4.18
N ARG A 75 -17.97 27.06 -4.76
CA ARG A 75 -19.24 26.86 -4.03
C ARG A 75 -19.41 25.45 -3.49
N ASP A 76 -19.01 24.45 -4.26
CA ASP A 76 -19.13 23.04 -3.87
C ASP A 76 -17.91 22.53 -3.08
N SER A 77 -16.87 23.34 -2.94
CA SER A 77 -15.63 22.97 -2.24
C SER A 77 -15.66 23.30 -0.74
N GLY A 78 -14.75 22.67 0.00
CA GLY A 78 -14.59 22.89 1.44
C GLY A 78 -15.71 22.25 2.28
N GLU A 79 -16.07 22.92 3.37
CA GLU A 79 -17.06 22.45 4.34
C GLU A 79 -18.48 22.35 3.76
N ALA A 80 -18.77 23.03 2.65
CA ALA A 80 -20.07 22.95 1.98
C ALA A 80 -20.41 21.52 1.53
N GLY A 81 -19.41 20.77 1.07
CA GLY A 81 -19.59 19.37 0.68
C GLY A 81 -19.90 18.47 1.88
N GLU A 82 -19.26 18.72 3.03
CA GLU A 82 -19.49 17.98 4.27
C GLU A 82 -20.88 18.27 4.84
N LEU A 83 -21.30 19.54 4.84
CA LEU A 83 -22.64 19.95 5.25
C LEU A 83 -23.72 19.31 4.36
N LYS A 84 -23.52 19.28 3.05
CA LYS A 84 -24.43 18.60 2.12
C LYS A 84 -24.54 17.10 2.39
N GLN A 85 -23.42 16.45 2.74
CA GLN A 85 -23.43 15.04 3.15
C GLN A 85 -24.18 14.84 4.46
N LEU A 86 -23.98 15.72 5.43
CA LEU A 86 -24.67 15.71 6.72
C LEU A 86 -26.20 15.87 6.52
N GLU A 87 -26.61 16.88 5.74
CA GLU A 87 -28.01 17.13 5.39
C GLU A 87 -28.64 15.90 4.73
N SER A 88 -28.00 15.34 3.70
CA SER A 88 -28.48 14.14 3.03
C SER A 88 -28.59 12.92 3.95
N ARG A 89 -27.87 12.88 5.08
CA ARG A 89 -27.98 11.79 6.07
C ARG A 89 -29.16 12.03 7.01
N LEU A 90 -29.33 13.25 7.49
CA LEU A 90 -30.44 13.64 8.36
C LEU A 90 -31.79 13.49 7.65
N SER A 91 -31.87 13.86 6.36
CA SER A 91 -33.09 13.66 5.54
C SER A 91 -33.46 12.20 5.30
N ARG A 92 -32.61 11.24 5.65
CA ARG A 92 -32.94 9.80 5.58
C ARG A 92 -33.45 9.25 6.91
N GLY A 93 -33.33 10.01 8.00
CA GLY A 93 -33.82 9.65 9.33
C GLY A 93 -34.98 10.55 9.77
N GLU A 94 -35.47 10.36 10.99
CA GLU A 94 -36.55 11.15 11.59
C GLU A 94 -36.09 12.54 12.10
N GLU A 95 -34.92 13.00 11.67
CA GLU A 95 -34.16 14.09 12.29
C GLU A 95 -33.91 15.28 11.34
N GLU A 96 -34.75 15.43 10.31
CA GLU A 96 -34.55 16.40 9.21
C GLU A 96 -34.34 17.85 9.67
N HIS A 97 -34.98 18.24 10.78
CA HIS A 97 -34.91 19.60 11.32
C HIS A 97 -33.71 19.84 12.26
N LEU A 98 -32.97 18.80 12.67
CA LEU A 98 -31.87 18.97 13.63
C LEU A 98 -30.73 19.83 13.10
N LEU A 99 -30.54 19.90 11.77
CA LEU A 99 -29.47 20.73 11.21
C LEU A 99 -29.64 22.22 11.54
N GLN A 100 -30.88 22.73 11.49
CA GLN A 100 -31.18 24.13 11.79
C GLN A 100 -31.53 24.33 13.26
N ALA A 101 -32.21 23.36 13.88
CA ALA A 101 -32.69 23.47 15.27
C ALA A 101 -31.62 23.15 16.31
N ALA A 102 -30.76 22.15 16.06
CA ALA A 102 -29.77 21.62 17.01
C ALA A 102 -28.49 21.15 16.28
N PRO A 103 -27.69 22.09 15.72
CA PRO A 103 -26.55 21.74 14.86
C PRO A 103 -25.46 20.93 15.57
N THR A 104 -25.26 21.16 16.87
CA THR A 104 -24.28 20.41 17.68
C THR A 104 -24.67 18.95 17.87
N GLN A 105 -25.97 18.68 18.07
CA GLN A 105 -26.49 17.33 18.16
C GLN A 105 -26.35 16.60 16.83
N ALA A 106 -26.72 17.26 15.73
CA ALA A 106 -26.56 16.72 14.38
C ALA A 106 -25.10 16.34 14.08
N GLU A 107 -24.15 17.20 14.46
CA GLU A 107 -22.72 16.97 14.29
C GLU A 107 -22.21 15.77 15.10
N LEU A 108 -22.62 15.65 16.35
CA LEU A 108 -22.27 14.53 17.22
C LEU A 108 -22.81 13.20 16.69
N LEU A 109 -24.06 13.18 16.22
CA LEU A 109 -24.67 12.00 15.60
C LEU A 109 -23.92 11.60 14.33
N TYR A 110 -23.48 12.56 13.52
CA TYR A 110 -22.70 12.29 12.31
C TYR A 110 -21.31 11.74 12.61
N ARG A 111 -20.61 12.27 13.63
CA ARG A 111 -19.34 11.70 14.11
C ARG A 111 -19.51 10.26 14.56
N ASN A 112 -20.51 9.99 15.38
CA ASN A 112 -20.82 8.65 15.86
C ASN A 112 -21.15 7.70 14.70
N PHE A 113 -21.88 8.19 13.69
CA PHE A 113 -22.17 7.46 12.47
C PHE A 113 -20.89 7.12 11.68
N GLN A 114 -19.95 8.06 11.52
CA GLN A 114 -18.69 7.79 10.82
C GLN A 114 -17.86 6.71 11.52
N VAL A 115 -17.78 6.73 12.86
CA VAL A 115 -17.09 5.69 13.65
C VAL A 115 -17.74 4.34 13.42
N LYS A 116 -19.06 4.24 13.62
CA LYS A 116 -19.81 3.00 13.40
C LYS A 116 -19.70 2.49 11.96
N ARG A 117 -19.69 3.39 10.97
CA ARG A 117 -19.51 3.02 9.55
C ARG A 117 -18.15 2.38 9.32
N LYS A 118 -17.06 2.94 9.85
CA LYS A 118 -15.71 2.37 9.75
C LYS A 118 -15.63 1.00 10.42
N GLU A 119 -16.26 0.83 11.59
CA GLU A 119 -16.32 -0.46 12.27
C GLU A 119 -17.09 -1.52 11.46
N LEU A 120 -18.23 -1.14 10.87
CA LEU A 120 -19.00 -2.04 10.00
C LEU A 120 -18.24 -2.39 8.72
N GLU A 121 -17.54 -1.43 8.11
CA GLU A 121 -16.68 -1.67 6.95
C GLU A 121 -15.52 -2.62 7.29
N ALA A 122 -14.92 -2.50 8.48
CA ALA A 122 -13.88 -3.41 8.94
C ALA A 122 -14.44 -4.83 9.15
N ARG A 123 -15.55 -4.96 9.88
CA ARG A 123 -16.22 -6.26 10.08
C ARG A 123 -16.62 -6.92 8.77
N ALA A 124 -17.16 -6.15 7.82
CA ALA A 124 -17.52 -6.66 6.50
C ALA A 124 -16.30 -7.15 5.71
N LYS A 125 -15.14 -6.48 5.83
CA LYS A 125 -13.88 -6.95 5.24
C LYS A 125 -13.39 -8.24 5.90
N ASP A 126 -13.46 -8.33 7.23
CA ASP A 126 -13.05 -9.51 7.98
C ASP A 126 -13.95 -10.71 7.63
N GLU A 127 -15.27 -10.53 7.62
CA GLU A 127 -16.22 -11.57 7.20
C GLU A 127 -15.98 -12.03 5.74
N LEU A 128 -15.67 -11.10 4.85
CA LEU A 128 -15.37 -11.42 3.46
C LEU A 128 -14.06 -12.20 3.34
N LEU A 129 -13.06 -11.83 4.14
CA LEU A 129 -11.77 -12.51 4.21
C LEU A 129 -11.88 -13.91 4.83
N GLU A 130 -12.74 -14.12 5.82
CA GLU A 130 -13.01 -15.45 6.38
C GLU A 130 -13.73 -16.37 5.37
N LYS A 131 -14.72 -15.83 4.65
CA LYS A 131 -15.53 -16.61 3.70
C LYS A 131 -14.76 -16.98 2.44
N TYR A 132 -13.97 -16.06 1.91
CA TYR A 132 -13.34 -16.21 0.60
C TYR A 132 -11.81 -16.30 0.65
N GLY A 133 -11.21 -16.14 1.84
CA GLY A 133 -9.76 -16.08 1.99
C GLY A 133 -9.18 -14.82 1.34
N ASN A 134 -7.91 -14.55 1.62
CA ASN A 134 -7.18 -13.46 0.97
C ASN A 134 -6.31 -14.04 -0.15
N ALA A 135 -6.82 -14.03 -1.39
CA ALA A 135 -6.10 -14.57 -2.55
C ALA A 135 -4.71 -13.93 -2.76
N ALA A 136 -4.52 -12.68 -2.30
CA ALA A 136 -3.22 -12.00 -2.29
C ALA A 136 -2.28 -12.51 -1.18
N ALA A 137 -2.79 -12.90 0.00
CA ALA A 137 -1.94 -13.49 1.04
C ALA A 137 -1.43 -14.89 0.63
N ASN A 138 -2.25 -15.66 -0.10
CA ASN A 138 -1.87 -16.94 -0.72
C ASN A 138 -0.81 -16.80 -1.85
N SER A 139 -0.39 -15.58 -2.20
CA SER A 139 0.75 -15.36 -3.10
C SER A 139 2.08 -15.24 -2.35
N GLN A 140 2.03 -14.95 -1.03
CA GLN A 140 3.21 -14.90 -0.15
C GLN A 140 3.63 -16.31 0.28
N ASP A 141 2.67 -17.18 0.55
CA ASP A 141 2.85 -18.63 0.60
C ASP A 141 3.00 -19.11 -0.84
N GLY A 142 4.24 -19.04 -1.35
CA GLY A 142 4.56 -19.16 -2.78
C GLY A 142 3.65 -20.14 -3.51
N ILE A 143 2.90 -19.58 -4.47
CA ILE A 143 2.08 -20.32 -5.43
C ILE A 143 2.83 -21.61 -5.79
N PRO A 144 2.24 -22.80 -5.62
CA PRO A 144 2.95 -24.05 -5.82
C PRO A 144 3.63 -24.00 -7.19
N ARG A 145 4.91 -24.37 -7.25
CA ARG A 145 5.77 -24.18 -8.45
C ARG A 145 5.12 -24.72 -9.73
N GLU A 146 4.30 -25.75 -9.60
CA GLU A 146 3.51 -26.36 -10.66
C GLU A 146 2.53 -25.37 -11.34
N ILE A 147 1.86 -24.52 -10.56
CA ILE A 147 0.94 -23.49 -11.07
C ILE A 147 1.73 -22.29 -11.62
N LEU A 148 2.85 -21.94 -10.97
CA LEU A 148 3.71 -20.83 -11.40
C LEU A 148 4.38 -21.08 -12.77
N LEU A 149 4.73 -22.33 -13.05
CA LEU A 149 5.38 -22.76 -14.30
C LEU A 149 4.39 -23.08 -15.43
N GLY A 150 3.07 -23.09 -15.15
CA GLY A 150 2.01 -23.14 -16.16
C GLY A 150 1.98 -24.39 -17.06
N GLN A 151 2.81 -25.40 -16.81
CA GLN A 151 2.86 -26.64 -17.60
C GLN A 151 2.24 -27.78 -16.79
N SER A 152 0.96 -28.04 -17.01
CA SER A 152 0.22 -29.13 -16.36
C SER A 152 0.19 -30.44 -17.17
N GLU A 153 0.94 -30.53 -18.28
CA GLU A 153 0.94 -31.72 -19.12
C GLU A 153 1.88 -32.81 -18.58
N ARG A 154 1.52 -33.41 -17.45
CA ARG A 154 2.11 -34.69 -17.04
C ARG A 154 1.51 -35.81 -17.90
N GLN A 155 2.16 -36.11 -19.02
CA GLN A 155 1.79 -37.26 -19.85
C GLN A 155 2.12 -38.55 -19.10
N VAL A 156 1.12 -39.40 -18.89
CA VAL A 156 1.25 -40.73 -18.29
C VAL A 156 0.81 -41.74 -19.34
N GLU A 157 1.77 -42.50 -19.87
CA GLU A 157 1.48 -43.56 -20.84
C GLU A 157 1.12 -44.85 -20.08
N TYR A 158 -0.07 -45.39 -20.34
CA TYR A 158 -0.54 -46.66 -19.78
C TYR A 158 -0.38 -47.79 -20.80
N ASP A 159 0.11 -48.93 -20.32
CA ASP A 159 0.16 -50.17 -21.08
C ASP A 159 -1.27 -50.72 -21.30
N ARG A 160 -1.44 -51.65 -22.25
CA ARG A 160 -2.74 -52.31 -22.51
C ARG A 160 -3.34 -53.04 -21.29
N ALA A 161 -2.51 -53.34 -20.29
CA ALA A 161 -2.88 -53.92 -18.99
C ALA A 161 -3.13 -52.87 -17.88
N GLY A 162 -3.12 -51.58 -18.19
CA GLY A 162 -3.33 -50.47 -17.24
C GLY A 162 -2.14 -50.14 -16.35
N ARG A 163 -0.96 -50.69 -16.60
CA ARG A 163 0.28 -50.36 -15.86
C ARG A 163 0.90 -49.10 -16.43
N VAL A 164 1.44 -48.23 -15.57
CA VAL A 164 2.13 -47.01 -16.01
C VAL A 164 3.50 -47.40 -16.58
N VAL A 165 3.74 -47.06 -17.85
CA VAL A 165 4.99 -47.41 -18.58
C VAL A 165 5.97 -46.24 -18.59
N ARG A 166 5.46 -45.00 -18.65
CA ARG A 166 6.28 -43.79 -18.70
C ARG A 166 5.56 -42.68 -17.96
N GLU A 167 6.09 -42.31 -16.79
CA GLU A 167 5.68 -41.08 -16.10
C GLU A 167 6.47 -39.91 -16.70
N GLY A 168 5.74 -38.90 -17.19
CA GLY A 168 6.30 -37.71 -17.82
C GLY A 168 7.30 -36.98 -16.93
N CYS A 169 8.42 -36.61 -17.56
CA CYS A 169 9.65 -36.08 -16.99
C CYS A 169 10.33 -37.07 -16.06
N ALA A 170 11.39 -37.70 -16.58
CA ALA A 170 12.23 -38.61 -15.83
C ALA A 170 12.52 -38.05 -14.44
N ASP A 171 12.25 -38.86 -13.41
CA ASP A 171 13.27 -39.06 -12.39
C ASP A 171 14.54 -39.39 -13.17
N VAL A 172 15.29 -38.35 -13.54
CA VAL A 172 16.66 -38.50 -13.99
C VAL A 172 17.32 -39.07 -12.77
N GLN A 173 17.35 -40.39 -12.68
CA GLN A 173 18.19 -41.09 -11.74
C GLN A 173 19.58 -40.60 -12.08
N LEU A 174 20.05 -39.59 -11.34
CA LEU A 174 21.38 -39.03 -11.54
C LEU A 174 22.32 -40.23 -11.51
N PRO A 175 23.12 -40.44 -12.57
CA PRO A 175 24.01 -41.58 -12.64
C PRO A 175 24.91 -41.52 -11.40
N ARG A 176 24.74 -42.48 -10.48
CA ARG A 176 25.58 -42.59 -9.29
C ARG A 176 27.02 -42.76 -9.77
N SER A 177 27.96 -42.10 -9.11
CA SER A 177 29.36 -42.25 -9.47
C SER A 177 29.80 -43.70 -9.22
N LYS A 178 30.95 -44.10 -9.80
CA LYS A 178 31.51 -45.46 -9.68
C LYS A 178 31.79 -45.87 -8.21
N TYR A 179 31.85 -44.91 -7.30
CA TYR A 179 32.18 -45.13 -5.89
C TYR A 179 30.92 -45.15 -5.03
N GLU A 180 30.94 -45.94 -3.96
CA GLU A 180 29.85 -45.96 -2.97
C GLU A 180 29.84 -44.62 -2.22
N GLU A 181 28.91 -43.75 -2.61
CA GLU A 181 28.63 -42.50 -1.92
C GLU A 181 27.74 -42.77 -0.68
N ASP A 182 27.81 -41.88 0.31
CA ASP A 182 26.96 -41.93 1.52
C ASP A 182 27.07 -43.21 2.37
N VAL A 183 28.26 -43.82 2.41
CA VAL A 183 28.55 -44.92 3.34
C VAL A 183 28.74 -44.37 4.76
N TYR A 184 27.71 -44.55 5.59
CA TYR A 184 27.72 -44.17 6.99
C TYR A 184 28.16 -45.34 7.89
N ILE A 185 29.33 -45.20 8.50
CA ILE A 185 29.88 -46.20 9.43
C ILE A 185 29.23 -45.97 10.81
N ASN A 186 28.92 -47.03 11.56
CA ASN A 186 28.57 -47.02 13.00
C ASN A 186 27.61 -45.89 13.47
N ASN A 187 26.46 -45.75 12.78
CA ASN A 187 25.37 -44.81 13.09
C ASN A 187 25.75 -43.31 13.01
N HIS A 188 26.81 -42.96 12.29
CA HIS A 188 27.10 -41.56 11.96
C HIS A 188 26.13 -41.04 10.87
N LYS A 189 25.84 -39.74 10.84
CA LYS A 189 24.98 -39.10 9.80
C LYS A 189 25.78 -38.50 8.64
N THR A 190 27.11 -38.60 8.71
CA THR A 190 28.04 -37.96 7.79
C THR A 190 29.20 -38.89 7.51
N VAL A 191 29.77 -38.84 6.30
CA VAL A 191 30.90 -39.67 5.90
C VAL A 191 32.18 -39.28 6.67
N TRP A 192 33.10 -40.23 6.85
CA TRP A 192 34.42 -39.98 7.42
C TRP A 192 35.23 -38.98 6.58
N GLY A 193 35.88 -38.00 7.22
CA GLY A 193 36.59 -36.92 6.52
C GLY A 193 35.71 -35.72 6.17
N SER A 194 34.45 -35.72 6.59
CA SER A 194 33.54 -34.56 6.47
C SER A 194 33.90 -33.37 7.37
N TRP A 195 34.84 -33.55 8.31
CA TRP A 195 35.33 -32.51 9.20
C TRP A 195 36.84 -32.64 9.43
N TRP A 196 37.53 -31.50 9.51
CA TRP A 196 38.96 -31.41 9.76
C TRP A 196 39.20 -30.65 11.07
N LYS A 197 39.90 -31.29 12.02
CA LYS A 197 40.33 -30.65 13.25
C LYS A 197 41.67 -29.96 12.99
N VAL A 198 41.65 -28.63 12.98
CA VAL A 198 42.83 -27.81 12.66
C VAL A 198 43.95 -27.99 13.68
N GLU A 199 43.63 -28.11 14.96
CA GLU A 199 44.61 -28.20 16.06
C GLU A 199 45.46 -29.48 16.01
N ASP A 200 44.82 -30.64 15.76
CA ASP A 200 45.49 -31.94 15.79
C ASP A 200 45.90 -32.45 14.39
N HIS A 201 45.57 -31.68 13.34
CA HIS A 201 45.74 -32.06 11.93
C HIS A 201 45.14 -33.45 11.60
N ARG A 202 43.91 -33.69 12.09
CA ARG A 202 43.21 -34.97 11.94
C ARG A 202 41.85 -34.79 11.29
N TRP A 203 41.51 -35.77 10.45
CA TRP A 203 40.17 -35.91 9.89
C TRP A 203 39.23 -36.57 10.89
N GLY A 204 37.95 -36.19 10.83
CA GLY A 204 36.90 -36.75 11.67
C GLY A 204 35.52 -36.68 11.03
N PHE A 205 34.51 -37.04 11.82
CA PHE A 205 33.10 -36.96 11.42
C PHE A 205 32.49 -35.60 11.78
N LYS A 206 31.75 -34.97 10.87
CA LYS A 206 31.06 -33.70 11.13
C LYS A 206 29.95 -33.81 12.17
N CYS A 207 29.24 -34.94 12.24
CA CYS A 207 28.12 -35.13 13.17
C CYS A 207 28.52 -35.15 14.65
N CYS A 208 29.69 -35.72 14.97
CA CYS A 208 30.11 -36.02 16.34
C CYS A 208 31.50 -35.42 16.70
N ARG A 209 32.20 -34.82 15.72
CA ARG A 209 33.59 -34.31 15.82
C ARG A 209 34.61 -35.33 16.36
N GLN A 210 34.32 -36.62 16.23
CA GLN A 210 35.23 -37.69 16.61
C GLN A 210 36.31 -37.89 15.52
N THR A 211 37.54 -38.14 15.94
CA THR A 211 38.73 -38.36 15.09
C THR A 211 39.13 -39.84 15.00
N ILE A 212 38.24 -40.77 15.38
CA ILE A 212 38.43 -42.22 15.24
C ILE A 212 37.41 -42.77 14.25
N ARG A 213 37.86 -43.52 13.24
CA ARG A 213 37.01 -43.93 12.09
C ARG A 213 35.92 -44.93 12.44
N ASN A 214 36.16 -45.81 13.41
CA ASN A 214 35.24 -46.90 13.77
C ASN A 214 34.55 -46.69 15.12
N SER A 215 34.55 -45.48 15.68
CA SER A 215 33.79 -45.19 16.90
C SER A 215 32.30 -45.02 16.61
N TYR A 216 31.45 -45.30 17.59
CA TYR A 216 30.01 -45.02 17.50
C TYR A 216 29.73 -43.53 17.68
N CYS A 217 28.74 -42.99 16.97
CA CYS A 217 28.40 -41.57 17.08
C CYS A 217 27.82 -41.24 18.46
N THR A 218 28.41 -40.25 19.13
CA THR A 218 27.98 -39.69 20.42
C THR A 218 26.99 -38.51 20.30
N GLY A 219 26.44 -38.29 19.10
CA GLY A 219 25.59 -37.13 18.76
C GLY A 219 26.21 -35.77 19.10
N THR A 220 25.34 -34.82 19.43
CA THR A 220 25.70 -33.46 19.86
C THR A 220 26.41 -33.41 21.20
N ALA A 221 26.36 -34.49 22.00
CA ALA A 221 27.06 -34.57 23.28
C ALA A 221 28.58 -34.61 23.10
N GLY A 222 29.07 -35.24 22.03
CA GLY A 222 30.51 -35.25 21.69
C GLY A 222 31.06 -33.87 21.33
N ILE A 223 30.24 -33.01 20.73
CA ILE A 223 30.61 -31.64 20.38
C ILE A 223 30.76 -30.80 21.64
N LYS A 224 29.77 -30.87 22.54
CA LYS A 224 29.78 -30.13 23.82
C LYS A 224 30.96 -30.52 24.70
N ALA A 225 31.31 -31.80 24.76
CA ALA A 225 32.44 -32.29 25.54
C ALA A 225 33.82 -31.87 24.99
N ALA A 226 33.90 -31.46 23.72
CA ALA A 226 35.13 -30.98 23.09
C ALA A 226 35.26 -29.45 23.14
N GLU A 227 34.18 -28.73 23.45
CA GLU A 227 34.16 -27.26 23.60
C GLU A 227 34.40 -26.80 25.04
N THR A 228 34.26 -27.70 26.02
CA THR A 228 34.68 -27.53 27.43
C THR A 228 36.15 -27.86 27.61
#